data_AF-A0A8T8D1M5-F1
#
_entry.id   AF-A0A8T8D1M5-F1
#
_cell.length_a   1.000
_cell.length_b   1.000
_cell.length_c   1.000
_cell.angle_alpha   90.00
_cell.angle_beta   90.00
_cell.angle_gamma   90.00
#
_symmetry.space_group_name_H-M   'P 1'
#
loop_
_entity.id
_entity.type
_entity.pdbx_description
1 polymer ?
#
loop_
_entity_poly.entity_id
_entity_poly.type
_entity_poly.pdbx_seq_one_letter_code
_entity_poly.pdbx_strand_id
1 'polypeptide(L)'
;MRRVLFAIASVLFACASAKAESCQRFVGSTMKGHREVPANWRTDYPAVYPDPNDKQAWERFNFVAQPVEYMDAVLKGARDSFGLKDRRLVGTGQEPWWVSEWLDYGTSGREPRMGLTKERGPNPGDLSQTSAGGYQVWAVGFYNRPGAAILGDIFAEPCNPSLPVALKFPADTASVKFLFTDASTNDVAYLKGAPEFDAIIDAAGSGSDSRPVVQRSLRTLHLLQVDIAVKDPRATDTGWVFGTFAWVGPPKGDNLFDNLVPVSLQWGNDPGVYNTSLRETWVNLDLRNITFGWASRPTMGFMGRANGPADNVRSSCLSCHAAARTPRSSLGILGSGFNMAEIWDSTKVKIHVDTWFQNIKGGHLFQPAEPAASALDYSLQLEAAMFRMCRACEAGDLSGPTPTVCRSSGSYKRPMCHAPMSDSAGKEILELSPPPRQ
;
A
#
# COMPACT_ATOMS: atom_id res chain seq x y z
N MET A 1 -1.00 -56.51 55.87
CA MET A 1 -2.06 -56.31 54.86
C MET A 1 -1.82 -55.00 54.14
N ARG A 2 -1.88 -55.06 52.81
CA ARG A 2 -1.35 -54.08 51.84
C ARG A 2 -2.08 -52.73 51.90
N ARG A 3 -1.31 -51.63 51.92
CA ARG A 3 -1.76 -50.28 51.58
C ARG A 3 -1.85 -50.20 50.05
N VAL A 4 -3.01 -49.81 49.51
CA VAL A 4 -3.21 -49.53 48.09
C VAL A 4 -3.28 -48.01 47.95
N LEU A 5 -2.21 -47.40 47.44
CA LEU A 5 -2.24 -46.04 46.90
C LEU A 5 -2.84 -46.10 45.50
N PHE A 6 -3.94 -45.39 45.27
CA PHE A 6 -4.41 -45.07 43.93
C PHE A 6 -3.62 -43.87 43.41
N ALA A 7 -2.70 -44.10 42.47
CA ALA A 7 -2.07 -43.06 41.69
C ALA A 7 -2.98 -42.74 40.49
N ILE A 8 -3.61 -41.55 40.51
CA ILE A 8 -4.31 -41.01 39.35
C ILE A 8 -3.24 -40.48 38.40
N ALA A 9 -2.94 -41.27 37.36
CA ALA A 9 -2.10 -40.83 36.26
C ALA A 9 -2.90 -39.81 35.42
N SER A 10 -2.67 -38.53 35.67
CA SER A 10 -3.14 -37.46 34.78
C SER A 10 -2.31 -37.53 33.50
N VAL A 11 -2.88 -38.10 32.43
CA VAL A 11 -2.30 -38.03 31.09
C VAL A 11 -2.45 -36.58 30.62
N LEU A 12 -1.41 -35.79 30.85
CA LEU A 12 -1.19 -34.53 30.14
C LEU A 12 -1.03 -34.89 28.66
N PHE A 13 -2.10 -34.76 27.88
CA PHE A 13 -1.96 -34.57 26.44
C PHE A 13 -1.23 -33.24 26.25
N ALA A 14 0.10 -33.32 26.15
CA ALA A 14 0.87 -32.27 25.52
C ALA A 14 0.41 -32.23 24.06
N CYS A 15 -0.59 -31.39 23.77
CA CYS A 15 -0.69 -30.81 22.45
C CYS A 15 0.62 -30.05 22.25
N ALA A 16 1.59 -30.71 21.61
CA ALA A 16 2.65 -30.01 20.94
C ALA A 16 1.93 -29.06 19.97
N SER A 17 1.78 -27.81 20.36
CA SER A 17 1.52 -26.71 19.46
C SER A 17 2.67 -26.74 18.48
N ALA A 18 2.47 -27.45 17.37
CA ALA A 18 3.33 -27.43 16.21
C ALA A 18 3.35 -25.98 15.77
N LYS A 19 4.33 -25.22 16.28
CA LYS A 19 4.66 -23.90 15.75
C LYS A 19 4.77 -24.09 14.25
N ALA A 20 3.96 -23.37 13.49
CA ALA A 20 3.93 -23.49 12.04
C ALA A 20 5.32 -23.19 11.48
N GLU A 21 6.08 -24.23 11.17
CA GLU A 21 7.38 -24.20 10.48
C GLU A 21 7.26 -23.63 9.04
N SER A 22 6.08 -23.19 8.61
CA SER A 22 5.69 -23.08 7.20
C SER A 22 6.06 -21.77 6.50
N CYS A 23 6.43 -20.69 7.21
CA CYS A 23 6.75 -19.41 6.55
C CYS A 23 8.20 -19.31 6.06
N GLN A 24 9.17 -19.84 6.81
CA GLN A 24 10.57 -19.82 6.39
C GLN A 24 10.81 -20.57 5.07
N ARG A 25 9.91 -21.50 4.72
CA ARG A 25 9.96 -22.30 3.48
C ARG A 25 8.90 -21.91 2.45
N PHE A 26 8.24 -20.75 2.56
CA PHE A 26 7.21 -20.34 1.59
C PHE A 26 7.77 -20.29 0.16
N VAL A 27 7.47 -21.29 -0.66
CA VAL A 27 8.04 -21.46 -2.01
C VAL A 27 7.35 -20.60 -3.05
N GLY A 28 6.11 -20.15 -2.77
CA GLY A 28 5.33 -19.29 -3.66
C GLY A 28 5.79 -17.83 -3.72
N SER A 29 6.83 -17.46 -2.96
CA SER A 29 7.35 -16.10 -2.97
C SER A 29 7.91 -15.70 -4.33
N THR A 30 7.46 -14.57 -4.86
CA THR A 30 7.96 -13.95 -6.10
C THR A 30 9.35 -13.35 -5.96
N MET A 31 9.90 -13.34 -4.75
CA MET A 31 11.30 -12.94 -4.49
C MET A 31 12.27 -14.10 -4.74
N LYS A 32 11.80 -15.34 -4.93
CA LYS A 32 12.62 -16.54 -5.10
C LYS A 32 12.72 -16.97 -6.58
N GLY A 33 13.73 -17.77 -6.91
CA GLY A 33 13.85 -18.38 -8.25
C GLY A 33 14.46 -17.47 -9.33
N HIS A 34 14.96 -16.30 -8.96
CA HIS A 34 15.68 -15.39 -9.85
C HIS A 34 17.20 -15.51 -9.70
N ARG A 35 17.96 -15.15 -10.74
CA ARG A 35 19.43 -15.14 -10.71
C ARG A 35 20.02 -13.98 -9.88
N GLU A 36 19.19 -13.02 -9.50
CA GLU A 36 19.55 -11.82 -8.76
C GLU A 36 19.43 -12.04 -7.24
N VAL A 37 20.27 -11.37 -6.46
CA VAL A 37 20.15 -11.35 -5.00
C VAL A 37 18.89 -10.55 -4.64
N PRO A 38 17.91 -11.15 -3.92
CA PRO A 38 16.69 -10.46 -3.57
C PRO A 38 16.93 -9.27 -2.64
N ALA A 39 16.11 -8.22 -2.78
CA ALA A 39 16.08 -7.09 -1.87
C ALA A 39 15.74 -7.58 -0.45
N ASN A 40 16.52 -7.11 0.52
CA ASN A 40 16.37 -7.49 1.91
C ASN A 40 15.96 -6.26 2.73
N TRP A 41 14.65 -5.98 2.74
CA TRP A 41 14.07 -4.91 3.55
C TRP A 41 13.75 -5.42 4.96
N ARG A 42 13.80 -4.52 5.94
CA ARG A 42 13.54 -4.84 7.34
C ARG A 42 12.13 -5.37 7.56
N THR A 43 12.06 -6.57 8.12
CA THR A 43 10.87 -7.22 8.71
C THR A 43 11.12 -7.68 10.15
N ASP A 44 12.26 -7.28 10.71
CA ASP A 44 12.62 -7.45 12.13
C ASP A 44 11.92 -6.37 12.96
N TYR A 45 10.59 -6.49 13.08
CA TYR A 45 9.74 -5.48 13.70
C TYR A 45 10.12 -5.20 15.16
N PRO A 46 10.07 -3.93 15.61
CA PRO A 46 10.36 -3.57 16.98
C PRO A 46 9.29 -4.11 17.93
N ALA A 47 9.69 -4.76 19.01
CA ALA A 47 8.77 -5.23 20.06
C ALA A 47 8.34 -4.12 21.05
N VAL A 48 8.98 -2.95 20.98
CA VAL A 48 8.73 -1.83 21.88
C VAL A 48 7.99 -0.73 21.13
N TYR A 49 6.80 -0.42 21.63
CA TYR A 49 6.04 0.75 21.22
C TYR A 49 6.81 2.03 21.64
N PRO A 50 6.98 3.01 20.73
CA PRO A 50 7.56 4.29 21.11
C PRO A 50 6.70 5.01 22.14
N ASP A 51 7.29 5.95 22.87
CA ASP A 51 6.53 6.76 23.84
C ASP A 51 5.51 7.59 23.04
N PRO A 52 4.20 7.51 23.32
CA PRO A 52 3.20 8.31 22.64
C PRO A 52 3.35 9.83 22.88
N ASN A 53 4.28 10.25 23.75
CA ASN A 53 4.66 11.64 23.96
C ASN A 53 5.93 12.05 23.21
N ASP A 54 6.57 11.12 22.47
CA ASP A 54 7.74 11.42 21.65
C ASP A 54 7.34 12.37 20.51
N LYS A 55 7.72 13.64 20.66
CA LYS A 55 7.41 14.67 19.68
C LYS A 55 8.02 14.37 18.32
N GLN A 56 7.17 14.32 17.30
CA GLN A 56 7.58 14.18 15.92
C GLN A 56 7.89 15.52 15.28
N ALA A 57 8.80 15.51 14.31
CA ALA A 57 9.26 16.73 13.65
C ALA A 57 8.15 17.48 12.89
N TRP A 58 7.10 16.80 12.45
CA TRP A 58 5.95 17.38 11.74
C TRP A 58 4.93 18.03 12.67
N GLU A 59 4.89 17.68 13.97
CA GLU A 59 3.91 18.21 14.91
C GLU A 59 4.02 19.73 15.12
N ARG A 60 5.19 20.31 14.88
CA ARG A 60 5.39 21.77 14.96
C ARG A 60 4.69 22.56 13.86
N PHE A 61 4.27 21.90 12.78
CA PHE A 61 3.59 22.52 11.65
C PHE A 61 2.10 22.21 11.70
N ASN A 62 1.27 23.20 11.40
CA ASN A 62 -0.16 23.01 11.20
C ASN A 62 -0.38 22.57 9.75
N PHE A 63 -0.79 21.33 9.49
CA PHE A 63 -0.95 20.81 8.13
C PHE A 63 -1.98 21.56 7.28
N VAL A 64 -2.92 22.31 7.89
CA VAL A 64 -3.89 23.14 7.18
C VAL A 64 -3.24 24.43 6.69
N ALA A 65 -2.48 25.10 7.58
CA ALA A 65 -1.88 26.41 7.29
C ALA A 65 -0.48 26.32 6.67
N GLN A 66 0.23 25.22 6.87
CA GLN A 66 1.63 24.97 6.52
C GLN A 66 1.81 23.56 5.92
N PRO A 67 1.07 23.21 4.84
CA PRO A 67 1.07 21.86 4.30
C PRO A 67 2.46 21.45 3.76
N VAL A 68 3.18 22.36 3.12
CA VAL A 68 4.52 22.10 2.56
C VAL A 68 5.51 21.79 3.68
N GLU A 69 5.60 22.62 4.71
CA GLU A 69 6.54 22.42 5.81
C GLU A 69 6.22 21.17 6.63
N TYR A 70 4.92 20.87 6.79
CA TYR A 70 4.47 19.62 7.40
C TYR A 70 4.98 18.41 6.61
N MET A 71 4.74 18.39 5.30
CA MET A 71 5.17 17.30 4.42
C MET A 71 6.69 17.13 4.42
N ASP A 72 7.44 18.23 4.27
CA ASP A 72 8.90 18.20 4.26
C ASP A 72 9.47 17.67 5.58
N ALA A 73 8.82 17.97 6.71
CA ALA A 73 9.23 17.45 8.01
C ALA A 73 9.05 15.92 8.12
N VAL A 74 8.01 15.36 7.50
CA VAL A 74 7.79 13.91 7.42
C VAL A 74 8.84 13.28 6.49
N LEU A 75 9.02 13.83 5.28
CA LEU A 75 9.97 13.31 4.30
C LEU A 75 11.40 13.32 4.83
N LYS A 76 11.78 14.36 5.57
CA LYS A 76 13.09 14.46 6.22
C LYS A 76 13.37 13.28 7.17
N GLY A 77 12.35 12.75 7.85
CA GLY A 77 12.48 11.57 8.72
C GLY A 77 12.82 10.27 7.97
N ALA A 78 12.50 10.20 6.67
CA ALA A 78 12.85 9.08 5.80
C ALA A 78 14.13 9.31 5.00
N ARG A 79 14.46 10.57 4.69
CA ARG A 79 15.57 10.95 3.79
C ARG A 79 16.90 10.26 4.13
N ASP A 80 17.31 10.28 5.38
CA ASP A 80 18.61 9.73 5.80
C ASP A 80 18.65 8.19 5.80
N SER A 81 17.50 7.54 5.62
CA SER A 81 17.35 6.09 5.67
C SER A 81 17.45 5.41 4.30
N PHE A 82 17.28 6.17 3.22
CA PHE A 82 17.21 5.62 1.87
C PHE A 82 18.13 6.36 0.91
N GLY A 83 18.59 5.67 -0.12
CA GLY A 83 19.41 6.26 -1.16
C GLY A 83 19.39 5.46 -2.46
N LEU A 84 20.15 5.95 -3.43
CA LEU A 84 20.37 5.29 -4.71
C LEU A 84 21.78 4.69 -4.74
N LYS A 85 21.86 3.37 -4.96
CA LYS A 85 23.12 2.67 -5.20
C LYS A 85 22.93 1.58 -6.24
N ASP A 86 23.84 1.46 -7.20
CA ASP A 86 23.83 0.43 -8.24
C ASP A 86 22.48 0.34 -8.99
N ARG A 87 21.87 1.50 -9.25
CA ARG A 87 20.54 1.64 -9.89
C ARG A 87 19.43 0.92 -9.10
N ARG A 88 19.51 0.96 -7.77
CA ARG A 88 18.51 0.40 -6.84
C ARG A 88 18.22 1.40 -5.73
N LEU A 89 16.98 1.42 -5.26
CA LEU A 89 16.65 1.99 -3.97
C LEU A 89 17.26 1.08 -2.89
N VAL A 90 18.06 1.65 -1.99
CA VAL A 90 18.70 0.92 -0.90
C VAL A 90 18.40 1.58 0.43
N GLY A 91 18.33 0.76 1.48
CA GLY A 91 18.29 1.21 2.87
C GLY A 91 19.69 1.20 3.50
N THR A 92 19.78 1.61 4.76
CA THR A 92 21.02 1.54 5.55
C THR A 92 21.26 0.16 6.15
N GLY A 93 20.26 -0.72 6.12
CA GLY A 93 20.20 -2.00 6.83
C GLY A 93 19.86 -1.88 8.31
N GLN A 94 19.80 -0.65 8.85
CA GLN A 94 19.46 -0.32 10.24
C GLN A 94 18.45 0.83 10.32
N GLU A 95 17.84 1.20 9.19
CA GLU A 95 16.88 2.28 9.10
C GLU A 95 15.69 2.03 10.03
N PRO A 96 15.12 3.06 10.67
CA PRO A 96 13.92 2.93 11.48
C PRO A 96 12.65 2.85 10.61
N TRP A 97 12.69 2.07 9.53
CA TRP A 97 11.65 1.91 8.54
C TRP A 97 11.51 0.44 8.12
N TRP A 98 10.29 -0.10 8.14
CA TRP A 98 10.02 -1.52 7.89
C TRP A 98 8.93 -1.72 6.86
N VAL A 99 9.02 -2.80 6.08
CA VAL A 99 8.00 -3.16 5.10
C VAL A 99 6.96 -4.10 5.72
N SER A 100 5.73 -4.15 5.19
CA SER A 100 4.76 -5.20 5.54
C SER A 100 5.17 -6.56 4.95
N GLU A 101 4.76 -7.65 5.60
CA GLU A 101 4.89 -9.02 5.06
C GLU A 101 3.80 -9.34 4.02
N TRP A 102 3.94 -10.49 3.34
CA TRP A 102 2.96 -11.07 2.40
C TRP A 102 2.65 -10.26 1.14
N LEU A 103 3.50 -9.29 0.77
CA LEU A 103 3.37 -8.55 -0.49
C LEU A 103 4.11 -9.21 -1.67
N ASP A 104 4.73 -10.36 -1.44
CA ASP A 104 5.58 -11.12 -2.36
C ASP A 104 4.89 -12.38 -2.93
N TYR A 105 3.55 -12.40 -3.03
CA TYR A 105 2.82 -13.52 -3.65
C TYR A 105 1.90 -13.06 -4.78
N GLY A 106 1.73 -13.92 -5.79
CA GLY A 106 0.88 -13.69 -6.97
C GLY A 106 1.54 -12.83 -8.05
N THR A 107 0.88 -12.65 -9.19
CA THR A 107 1.41 -11.94 -10.36
C THR A 107 1.60 -10.42 -10.20
N SER A 108 1.14 -9.84 -9.10
CA SER A 108 1.49 -8.47 -8.66
C SER A 108 2.45 -8.47 -7.45
N GLY A 109 3.01 -9.63 -7.11
CA GLY A 109 4.05 -9.85 -6.10
C GLY A 109 5.29 -9.03 -6.32
N ARG A 110 5.99 -8.77 -5.20
CA ARG A 110 7.28 -8.08 -5.20
C ARG A 110 8.23 -8.61 -6.26
N GLU A 111 8.87 -7.71 -6.98
CA GLU A 111 10.01 -8.07 -7.83
C GLU A 111 11.29 -8.19 -6.99
N PRO A 112 12.19 -9.12 -7.32
CA PRO A 112 13.31 -9.47 -6.47
C PRO A 112 14.34 -8.36 -6.27
N ARG A 113 14.54 -7.40 -7.19
CA ARG A 113 15.73 -6.54 -7.16
C ARG A 113 15.65 -5.41 -6.15
N MET A 114 14.48 -4.80 -6.00
CA MET A 114 14.18 -3.71 -5.07
C MET A 114 12.95 -4.03 -4.20
N GLY A 115 12.29 -5.18 -4.37
CA GLY A 115 11.14 -5.56 -3.58
C GLY A 115 9.87 -4.79 -3.95
N LEU A 116 9.76 -4.29 -5.19
CA LEU A 116 8.62 -3.48 -5.61
C LEU A 116 7.39 -4.33 -5.93
N THR A 117 6.23 -3.94 -5.44
CA THR A 117 4.92 -4.50 -5.78
C THR A 117 4.33 -3.77 -6.99
N LYS A 118 3.69 -4.49 -7.91
CA LYS A 118 3.02 -3.85 -9.06
C LYS A 118 1.80 -3.07 -8.59
N GLU A 119 1.71 -1.80 -8.96
CA GLU A 119 0.59 -0.90 -8.71
C GLU A 119 -0.32 -0.78 -9.94
N ARG A 120 -1.31 0.11 -9.88
CA ARG A 120 -2.08 0.50 -11.05
C ARG A 120 -1.17 1.18 -12.07
N GLY A 121 -1.30 0.79 -13.33
CA GLY A 121 -0.72 1.53 -14.45
C GLY A 121 -1.56 2.78 -14.78
N PRO A 122 -0.93 3.96 -14.97
CA PRO A 122 -1.60 5.17 -15.41
C PRO A 122 -2.32 4.98 -16.76
N ASN A 123 -3.51 5.57 -16.87
CA ASN A 123 -4.27 5.64 -18.11
C ASN A 123 -3.63 6.67 -19.06
N PRO A 124 -3.98 6.64 -20.36
CA PRO A 124 -3.59 7.71 -21.26
C PRO A 124 -3.99 9.08 -20.72
N GLY A 125 -3.06 10.01 -20.71
CA GLY A 125 -3.30 11.35 -20.21
C GLY A 125 -3.24 11.51 -18.68
N ASP A 126 -2.85 10.49 -17.91
CA ASP A 126 -2.74 10.63 -16.45
C ASP A 126 -1.44 11.35 -16.02
N LEU A 127 -0.30 10.94 -16.58
CA LEU A 127 1.01 11.46 -16.18
C LEU A 127 1.35 12.77 -16.90
N SER A 128 0.88 12.94 -18.13
CA SER A 128 1.03 14.15 -18.92
C SER A 128 -0.08 14.19 -19.96
N GLN A 129 -0.35 15.36 -20.55
CA GLN A 129 -1.37 15.51 -21.60
C GLN A 129 -1.15 14.55 -22.79
N THR A 130 0.09 14.13 -23.06
CA THR A 130 0.46 13.28 -24.20
C THR A 130 0.87 11.86 -23.81
N SER A 131 0.84 11.51 -22.52
CA SER A 131 1.20 10.16 -22.06
C SER A 131 0.28 9.09 -22.67
N ALA A 132 0.86 8.09 -23.35
CA ALA A 132 0.12 7.13 -24.17
C ALA A 132 -0.58 6.00 -23.37
N GLY A 133 -0.42 5.96 -22.05
CA GLY A 133 -0.85 4.84 -21.21
C GLY A 133 0.05 3.61 -21.37
N GLY A 134 -0.33 2.48 -20.77
CA GLY A 134 0.45 1.24 -20.82
C GLY A 134 1.74 1.24 -20.00
N TYR A 135 2.10 2.38 -19.39
CA TYR A 135 3.16 2.47 -18.40
C TYR A 135 2.77 1.76 -17.12
N GLN A 136 3.78 1.18 -16.50
CA GLN A 136 3.66 0.47 -15.24
C GLN A 136 4.05 1.39 -14.11
N VAL A 137 3.46 1.16 -12.94
CA VAL A 137 3.94 1.71 -11.68
C VAL A 137 4.23 0.57 -10.73
N TRP A 138 5.36 0.66 -10.05
CA TRP A 138 5.87 -0.33 -9.12
C TRP A 138 6.32 0.38 -7.85
N ALA A 139 6.00 -0.19 -6.68
CA ALA A 139 6.18 0.55 -5.44
C ALA A 139 6.67 -0.30 -4.28
N VAL A 140 7.32 0.36 -3.33
CA VAL A 140 7.66 -0.22 -2.02
C VAL A 140 7.32 0.79 -0.94
N GLY A 141 6.61 0.33 0.09
CA GLY A 141 6.15 1.15 1.21
C GLY A 141 6.75 0.69 2.53
N PHE A 142 7.04 1.67 3.38
CA PHE A 142 7.67 1.48 4.68
C PHE A 142 6.88 2.18 5.77
N TYR A 143 6.88 1.61 6.97
CA TYR A 143 6.33 2.20 8.19
C TYR A 143 7.46 2.55 9.14
N ASN A 144 7.37 3.71 9.79
CA ASN A 144 8.28 4.07 10.87
C ASN A 144 8.05 3.17 12.09
N ARG A 145 8.88 3.34 13.13
CA ARG A 145 8.86 2.50 14.35
C ARG A 145 7.46 2.29 14.98
N PRO A 146 6.62 3.31 15.26
CA PRO A 146 5.28 3.09 15.80
C PRO A 146 4.41 2.21 14.90
N GLY A 147 4.43 2.45 13.59
CA GLY A 147 3.69 1.63 12.63
C GLY A 147 4.23 0.20 12.54
N ALA A 148 5.55 0.05 12.56
CA ALA A 148 6.23 -1.24 12.51
C ALA A 148 5.98 -2.10 13.76
N ALA A 149 5.80 -1.50 14.94
CA ALA A 149 5.44 -2.24 16.15
C ALA A 149 4.08 -2.94 16.00
N ILE A 150 3.09 -2.26 15.38
CA ILE A 150 1.80 -2.86 15.04
C ILE A 150 1.96 -4.00 14.03
N LEU A 151 2.83 -3.85 13.03
CA LEU A 151 3.14 -4.96 12.11
C LEU A 151 3.75 -6.15 12.87
N GLY A 152 4.60 -5.90 13.86
CA GLY A 152 5.17 -6.92 14.74
C GLY A 152 4.11 -7.71 15.50
N ASP A 153 3.07 -7.05 16.00
CA ASP A 153 1.95 -7.73 16.66
C ASP A 153 1.10 -8.55 15.68
N ILE A 154 0.83 -7.99 14.49
CA ILE A 154 0.04 -8.67 13.45
C ILE A 154 0.77 -9.92 12.93
N PHE A 155 2.06 -9.79 12.64
CA PHE A 155 2.90 -10.83 12.05
C PHE A 155 3.75 -11.57 13.09
N ALA A 156 3.38 -11.54 14.39
CA ALA A 156 4.04 -12.32 15.43
C ALA A 156 4.06 -13.83 15.09
N GLU A 157 3.00 -14.30 14.42
CA GLU A 157 2.96 -15.56 13.68
C GLU A 157 2.80 -15.25 12.18
N PRO A 158 3.89 -15.14 11.39
CA PRO A 158 3.81 -14.68 10.01
C PRO A 158 2.85 -15.50 9.12
N CYS A 159 2.71 -16.80 9.39
CA CYS A 159 1.83 -17.70 8.63
C CYS A 159 0.41 -17.80 9.18
N ASN A 160 0.11 -17.10 10.26
CA ASN A 160 -1.20 -17.03 10.89
C ASN A 160 -1.38 -15.65 11.54
N PRO A 161 -1.29 -14.55 10.76
CA PRO A 161 -1.32 -13.21 11.30
C PRO A 161 -2.63 -12.94 12.03
N SER A 162 -2.53 -12.19 13.11
CA SER A 162 -3.64 -11.85 13.98
C SER A 162 -4.10 -10.42 13.70
N LEU A 163 -5.40 -10.24 13.46
CA LEU A 163 -5.99 -8.92 13.28
C LEU A 163 -7.05 -8.67 14.33
N PRO A 164 -7.03 -7.51 15.01
CA PRO A 164 -8.16 -7.06 15.80
C PRO A 164 -9.33 -6.68 14.88
N VAL A 165 -10.56 -6.69 15.39
CA VAL A 165 -11.77 -6.29 14.63
C VAL A 165 -11.68 -4.83 14.13
N ALA A 166 -11.05 -3.97 14.92
CA ALA A 166 -10.77 -2.58 14.56
C ALA A 166 -9.29 -2.31 14.82
N LEU A 167 -8.46 -2.48 13.78
CA LEU A 167 -7.06 -2.10 13.84
C LEU A 167 -6.96 -0.59 14.09
N LYS A 168 -5.95 -0.20 14.88
CA LYS A 168 -5.60 1.19 15.12
C LYS A 168 -4.09 1.29 15.19
N PHE A 169 -3.51 2.01 14.25
CA PHE A 169 -2.12 2.42 14.37
C PHE A 169 -2.01 3.47 15.48
N PRO A 170 -0.93 3.44 16.29
CA PRO A 170 -0.70 4.47 17.29
C PRO A 170 -0.48 5.81 16.61
N ALA A 171 -0.75 6.89 17.35
CA ALA A 171 -0.31 8.23 16.97
C ALA A 171 1.17 8.20 16.55
N ASP A 172 1.54 9.11 15.67
CA ASP A 172 2.91 9.26 15.17
C ASP A 172 3.39 8.14 14.24
N THR A 173 2.52 7.17 13.96
CA THR A 173 2.73 6.28 12.82
C THR A 173 2.84 7.10 11.54
N ALA A 174 3.94 6.93 10.82
CA ALA A 174 4.15 7.48 9.50
C ALA A 174 4.50 6.34 8.56
N SER A 175 3.94 6.37 7.35
CA SER A 175 4.37 5.53 6.24
C SER A 175 4.92 6.38 5.11
N VAL A 176 5.97 5.90 4.45
CA VAL A 176 6.50 6.46 3.20
C VAL A 176 6.47 5.40 2.11
N LYS A 177 6.01 5.73 0.91
CA LYS A 177 5.89 4.81 -0.21
C LYS A 177 6.58 5.39 -1.44
N PHE A 178 7.57 4.70 -1.98
CA PHE A 178 8.27 5.09 -3.20
C PHE A 178 7.61 4.42 -4.40
N LEU A 179 7.23 5.19 -5.41
CA LEU A 179 6.60 4.70 -6.62
C LEU A 179 7.47 5.03 -7.83
N PHE A 180 7.71 4.03 -8.65
CA PHE A 180 8.57 4.06 -9.81
C PHE A 180 7.77 3.77 -11.07
N THR A 181 8.13 4.39 -12.19
CA THR A 181 7.46 4.16 -13.49
C THR A 181 8.43 3.84 -14.61
N ASP A 182 8.01 3.03 -15.57
CA ASP A 182 8.74 2.79 -16.83
C ASP A 182 8.36 3.82 -17.92
N ALA A 183 7.65 4.89 -17.55
CA ALA A 183 7.32 5.97 -18.47
C ALA A 183 8.57 6.67 -19.01
N SER A 184 8.57 6.90 -20.31
CA SER A 184 9.61 7.66 -20.99
C SER A 184 9.63 9.11 -20.50
N THR A 185 10.81 9.63 -20.20
CA THR A 185 10.99 11.04 -19.82
C THR A 185 10.72 12.02 -20.97
N ASN A 186 10.62 11.53 -22.21
CA ASN A 186 10.13 12.33 -23.34
C ASN A 186 8.61 12.52 -23.30
N ASP A 187 7.88 11.50 -22.84
CA ASP A 187 6.42 11.54 -22.74
C ASP A 187 5.98 12.21 -21.42
N VAL A 188 6.80 12.08 -20.37
CA VAL A 188 6.58 12.67 -19.05
C VAL A 188 7.73 13.63 -18.72
N ALA A 189 7.66 14.82 -19.32
CA ALA A 189 8.78 15.77 -19.35
C ALA A 189 9.29 16.24 -17.97
N TYR A 190 8.44 16.26 -16.95
CA TYR A 190 8.88 16.63 -15.60
C TYR A 190 9.79 15.57 -14.95
N LEU A 191 9.87 14.35 -15.50
CA LEU A 191 10.83 13.32 -15.10
C LEU A 191 12.18 13.42 -15.83
N LYS A 192 12.38 14.45 -16.66
CA LYS A 192 13.64 14.62 -17.38
C LYS A 192 14.82 14.80 -16.42
N GLY A 193 15.79 13.89 -16.52
CA GLY A 193 16.95 13.83 -15.63
C GLY A 193 16.72 13.05 -14.33
N ALA A 194 15.55 12.41 -14.16
CA ALA A 194 15.26 11.60 -12.99
C ALA A 194 16.28 10.47 -12.82
N PRO A 195 16.65 10.13 -11.57
CA PRO A 195 17.49 8.99 -11.29
C PRO A 195 16.88 7.71 -11.88
N GLU A 196 17.74 6.85 -12.40
CA GLU A 196 17.34 5.60 -13.03
C GLU A 196 17.53 4.43 -12.07
N PHE A 197 16.51 3.58 -12.03
CA PHE A 197 16.45 2.36 -11.24
C PHE A 197 16.20 1.17 -12.15
N ASP A 198 16.76 0.01 -11.86
CA ASP A 198 16.44 -1.21 -12.60
C ASP A 198 15.66 -2.19 -11.72
N ALA A 199 14.58 -2.74 -12.26
CA ALA A 199 13.68 -3.69 -11.59
C ALA A 199 13.30 -4.84 -12.53
N ILE A 200 12.93 -6.00 -11.98
CA ILE A 200 12.47 -7.15 -12.77
C ILE A 200 10.94 -7.11 -12.89
N ILE A 201 10.42 -6.47 -13.93
CA ILE A 201 8.99 -6.17 -14.07
C ILE A 201 8.39 -6.75 -15.37
N ASP A 202 7.09 -6.59 -15.58
CA ASP A 202 6.41 -7.09 -16.77
C ASP A 202 6.87 -6.37 -18.04
N ALA A 203 6.54 -6.94 -19.21
CA ALA A 203 6.87 -6.36 -20.51
C ALA A 203 6.29 -4.95 -20.69
N ALA A 204 6.96 -4.12 -21.51
CA ALA A 204 6.50 -2.78 -21.87
C ALA A 204 5.05 -2.79 -22.35
N GLY A 205 4.27 -1.75 -22.00
CA GLY A 205 2.87 -1.65 -22.41
C GLY A 205 1.91 -2.52 -21.60
N SER A 206 2.40 -3.25 -20.58
CA SER A 206 1.51 -4.06 -19.72
C SER A 206 0.58 -3.21 -18.86
N GLY A 207 0.89 -1.92 -18.60
CA GLY A 207 0.05 -1.06 -17.80
C GLY A 207 -0.32 -1.68 -16.45
N SER A 208 -1.62 -1.73 -16.17
CA SER A 208 -2.17 -2.41 -14.99
C SER A 208 -2.15 -3.95 -15.12
N ASP A 209 -2.08 -4.53 -16.32
CA ASP A 209 -2.21 -5.98 -16.50
C ASP A 209 -1.02 -6.73 -15.92
N SER A 210 -1.24 -7.58 -14.93
CA SER A 210 -0.19 -8.41 -14.35
C SER A 210 0.10 -9.62 -15.26
N ARG A 211 1.39 -9.93 -15.47
CA ARG A 211 1.84 -11.10 -16.23
C ARG A 211 2.40 -12.18 -15.30
N PRO A 212 2.49 -13.44 -15.74
CA PRO A 212 3.21 -14.47 -15.00
C PRO A 212 4.63 -14.01 -14.63
N VAL A 213 5.03 -14.21 -13.38
CA VAL A 213 6.29 -13.67 -12.83
C VAL A 213 7.52 -14.12 -13.62
N VAL A 214 7.48 -15.33 -14.18
CA VAL A 214 8.55 -15.91 -15.01
C VAL A 214 8.79 -15.14 -16.32
N GLN A 215 7.86 -14.30 -16.76
CA GLN A 215 7.99 -13.47 -17.96
C GLN A 215 8.59 -12.09 -17.67
N ARG A 216 8.78 -11.75 -16.39
CA ARG A 216 9.36 -10.47 -16.01
C ARG A 216 10.83 -10.40 -16.41
N SER A 217 11.29 -9.21 -16.78
CA SER A 217 12.66 -8.96 -17.22
C SER A 217 13.19 -7.66 -16.63
N LEU A 218 14.50 -7.49 -16.62
CA LEU A 218 15.13 -6.27 -16.13
C LEU A 218 14.71 -5.09 -17.01
N ARG A 219 14.13 -4.05 -16.42
CA ARG A 219 13.76 -2.81 -17.09
C ARG A 219 14.14 -1.61 -16.24
N THR A 220 14.39 -0.50 -16.91
CA THR A 220 14.67 0.78 -16.26
C THR A 220 13.38 1.49 -15.89
N LEU A 221 13.40 2.08 -14.70
CA LEU A 221 12.35 2.89 -14.09
C LEU A 221 12.92 4.23 -13.64
N HIS A 222 12.03 5.20 -13.45
CA HIS A 222 12.32 6.48 -12.82
C HIS A 222 11.49 6.63 -11.54
N LEU A 223 12.02 7.32 -10.53
CA LEU A 223 11.21 7.71 -9.37
C LEU A 223 10.13 8.69 -9.85
N LEU A 224 8.86 8.29 -9.70
CA LEU A 224 7.71 9.08 -10.13
C LEU A 224 7.16 9.93 -8.98
N GLN A 225 6.84 9.28 -7.87
CA GLN A 225 6.23 9.92 -6.71
C GLN A 225 6.67 9.25 -5.40
N VAL A 226 6.55 9.99 -4.30
CA VAL A 226 6.67 9.46 -2.94
C VAL A 226 5.42 9.87 -2.18
N ASP A 227 4.69 8.88 -1.65
CA ASP A 227 3.50 9.12 -0.84
C ASP A 227 3.84 9.01 0.64
N ILE A 228 3.16 9.82 1.44
CA ILE A 228 3.21 9.80 2.90
C ILE A 228 1.81 9.61 3.48
N ALA A 229 1.72 8.89 4.60
CA ALA A 229 0.52 8.85 5.41
C ALA A 229 0.92 8.93 6.89
N VAL A 230 0.31 9.84 7.63
CA VAL A 230 0.68 10.11 9.03
C VAL A 230 -0.56 10.01 9.91
N LYS A 231 -0.47 9.20 10.97
CA LYS A 231 -1.46 9.12 12.04
C LYS A 231 -1.33 10.34 12.94
N ASP A 232 -1.97 11.42 12.55
CA ASP A 232 -1.98 12.68 13.29
C ASP A 232 -3.35 12.89 13.95
N PRO A 233 -3.46 12.79 15.29
CA PRO A 233 -4.72 12.98 16.01
C PRO A 233 -5.35 14.37 15.82
N ARG A 234 -4.60 15.37 15.33
CA ARG A 234 -5.11 16.71 15.02
C ARG A 234 -6.04 16.71 13.79
N ALA A 235 -5.97 15.69 12.93
CA ALA A 235 -6.97 15.42 11.90
C ALA A 235 -8.18 14.69 12.52
N THR A 236 -9.05 15.42 13.23
CA THR A 236 -10.05 14.84 14.17
C THR A 236 -11.03 13.85 13.56
N ASP A 237 -11.34 14.02 12.28
CA ASP A 237 -12.43 13.29 11.62
C ASP A 237 -11.98 11.92 11.08
N THR A 238 -10.72 11.84 10.61
CA THR A 238 -10.14 10.65 9.98
C THR A 238 -9.06 10.01 10.86
N GLY A 239 -8.32 10.84 11.60
CA GLY A 239 -7.11 10.49 12.35
C GLY A 239 -5.87 10.33 11.48
N TRP A 240 -5.95 10.69 10.19
CA TRP A 240 -4.87 10.50 9.22
C TRP A 240 -4.70 11.72 8.31
N VAL A 241 -3.44 12.02 7.98
CA VAL A 241 -3.05 13.01 6.99
C VAL A 241 -2.28 12.29 5.87
N PHE A 242 -2.75 12.40 4.64
CA PHE A 242 -2.16 11.79 3.44
C PHE A 242 -1.56 12.86 2.55
N GLY A 243 -0.37 12.63 2.02
CA GLY A 243 0.25 13.55 1.07
C GLY A 243 1.09 12.85 0.03
N THR A 244 1.32 13.54 -1.08
CA THR A 244 2.12 13.02 -2.20
C THR A 244 3.14 14.05 -2.63
N PHE A 245 4.35 13.58 -2.92
CA PHE A 245 5.40 14.31 -3.63
C PHE A 245 5.57 13.73 -5.03
N ALA A 246 5.87 14.57 -6.01
CA ALA A 246 6.32 14.12 -7.32
C ALA A 246 7.80 14.45 -7.48
N TRP A 247 8.56 13.58 -8.14
CA TRP A 247 9.90 13.96 -8.61
C TRP A 247 9.73 14.94 -9.77
N VAL A 248 10.30 16.14 -9.66
CA VAL A 248 10.20 17.19 -10.69
C VAL A 248 11.59 17.71 -11.04
N GLY A 249 11.96 17.58 -12.32
CA GLY A 249 13.24 18.03 -12.87
C GLY A 249 13.29 19.54 -13.13
N PRO A 250 14.47 20.09 -13.44
CA PRO A 250 15.76 19.39 -13.57
C PRO A 250 16.33 18.92 -12.22
N PRO A 251 17.31 18.00 -12.21
CA PRO A 251 17.93 17.49 -10.98
C PRO A 251 18.51 18.59 -10.09
N LYS A 252 18.37 18.44 -8.77
CA LYS A 252 18.81 19.37 -7.72
C LYS A 252 19.50 18.58 -6.62
N GLY A 253 20.50 19.17 -5.98
CA GLY A 253 21.10 18.63 -4.76
C GLY A 253 21.48 17.15 -4.87
N ASP A 254 20.88 16.29 -4.05
CA ASP A 254 21.10 14.83 -4.05
C ASP A 254 20.47 14.07 -5.24
N ASN A 255 19.79 14.79 -6.14
CA ASN A 255 19.07 14.29 -7.32
C ASN A 255 17.94 13.30 -7.02
N LEU A 256 17.60 13.08 -5.75
CA LEU A 256 16.58 12.13 -5.30
C LEU A 256 15.51 12.83 -4.47
N PHE A 257 15.85 13.20 -3.23
CA PHE A 257 14.93 13.85 -2.31
C PHE A 257 14.81 15.34 -2.56
N ASP A 258 15.88 16.03 -3.00
CA ASP A 258 15.83 17.47 -3.29
C ASP A 258 14.98 17.84 -4.53
N ASN A 259 14.56 16.82 -5.28
CA ASN A 259 13.65 16.93 -6.41
C ASN A 259 12.20 16.55 -6.09
N LEU A 260 11.92 16.06 -4.87
CA LEU A 260 10.56 15.73 -4.44
C LEU A 260 9.83 17.02 -4.09
N VAL A 261 8.90 17.42 -4.96
CA VAL A 261 8.05 18.60 -4.78
C VAL A 261 6.71 18.17 -4.20
N PRO A 262 6.24 18.76 -3.08
CA PRO A 262 4.91 18.52 -2.55
C PRO A 262 3.83 18.78 -3.61
N VAL A 263 3.00 17.78 -3.87
CA VAL A 263 1.90 17.82 -4.85
C VAL A 263 0.59 18.15 -4.16
N SER A 264 0.28 17.41 -3.08
CA SER A 264 -0.97 17.57 -2.36
C SER A 264 -0.90 17.02 -0.94
N LEU A 265 -1.79 17.50 -0.09
CA LEU A 265 -1.99 17.06 1.30
C LEU A 265 -3.49 17.01 1.60
N GLN A 266 -3.93 16.05 2.41
CA GLN A 266 -5.33 15.85 2.74
C GLN A 266 -5.50 15.31 4.16
N TRP A 267 -6.44 15.87 4.90
CA TRP A 267 -6.77 15.49 6.29
C TRP A 267 -8.25 15.14 6.47
N GLY A 268 -9.04 15.20 5.39
CA GLY A 268 -10.44 14.80 5.30
C GLY A 268 -10.89 14.71 3.84
N ASN A 269 -12.12 14.28 3.60
CA ASN A 269 -12.70 14.00 2.28
C ASN A 269 -13.74 15.05 1.84
N ASP A 270 -13.99 16.09 2.62
CA ASP A 270 -15.00 17.12 2.36
C ASP A 270 -16.38 16.50 2.04
N PRO A 271 -17.00 15.74 2.96
CA PRO A 271 -18.29 15.09 2.72
C PRO A 271 -19.37 16.13 2.41
N GLY A 272 -20.19 15.87 1.39
CA GLY A 272 -21.24 16.79 0.94
C GLY A 272 -20.74 17.98 0.09
N VAL A 273 -19.44 18.07 -0.19
CA VAL A 273 -18.89 19.06 -1.13
C VAL A 273 -18.79 18.45 -2.53
N TYR A 274 -19.68 18.90 -3.41
CA TYR A 274 -19.85 18.38 -4.77
C TYR A 274 -19.15 19.22 -5.84
N ASN A 275 -18.31 20.17 -5.43
CA ASN A 275 -17.56 21.06 -6.32
C ASN A 275 -16.11 21.21 -5.81
N THR A 276 -15.38 22.20 -6.34
CA THR A 276 -13.97 22.46 -5.98
C THR A 276 -13.79 23.32 -4.71
N SER A 277 -14.86 23.62 -3.97
CA SER A 277 -14.82 24.45 -2.74
C SER A 277 -14.40 23.63 -1.52
N LEU A 278 -13.27 22.96 -1.64
CA LEU A 278 -12.74 21.99 -0.68
C LEU A 278 -12.01 22.71 0.47
N ARG A 279 -12.06 22.14 1.67
CA ARG A 279 -11.47 22.69 2.89
C ARG A 279 -10.58 21.69 3.62
N GLU A 280 -10.65 20.41 3.27
CA GLU A 280 -9.91 19.34 3.94
C GLU A 280 -8.71 18.82 3.13
N THR A 281 -8.28 19.64 2.17
CA THR A 281 -7.20 19.31 1.24
C THR A 281 -6.48 20.57 0.77
N TRP A 282 -5.21 20.37 0.42
CA TRP A 282 -4.37 21.34 -0.26
C TRP A 282 -3.76 20.68 -1.51
N VAL A 283 -3.72 21.41 -2.61
CA VAL A 283 -3.07 21.00 -3.87
C VAL A 283 -2.13 22.12 -4.31
N ASN A 284 -0.90 21.74 -4.68
CA ASN A 284 0.08 22.67 -5.20
C ASN A 284 -0.29 23.13 -6.63
N LEU A 285 -0.77 24.36 -6.75
CA LEU A 285 -1.20 24.91 -8.03
C LEU A 285 -0.04 25.24 -8.98
N ASP A 286 1.20 25.33 -8.48
CA ASP A 286 2.39 25.54 -9.32
C ASP A 286 2.67 24.32 -10.21
N LEU A 287 2.12 23.15 -9.86
CA LEU A 287 2.20 21.94 -10.67
C LEU A 287 1.05 21.81 -11.68
N ARG A 288 0.19 22.82 -11.81
CA ARG A 288 -0.80 22.88 -12.88
C ARG A 288 -0.11 23.02 -14.23
N ASN A 289 -0.59 22.28 -15.21
CA ASN A 289 0.03 22.00 -16.52
C ASN A 289 1.36 21.23 -16.45
N ILE A 290 1.75 20.73 -15.27
CA ILE A 290 2.91 19.85 -15.09
C ILE A 290 2.42 18.43 -14.74
N THR A 291 1.58 18.31 -13.72
CA THR A 291 1.04 17.01 -13.24
C THR A 291 -0.48 16.90 -13.30
N PHE A 292 -1.19 18.00 -13.59
CA PHE A 292 -2.63 18.04 -13.84
C PHE A 292 -3.02 19.30 -14.62
N GLY A 293 -4.29 19.48 -14.98
CA GLY A 293 -4.82 20.73 -15.54
C GLY A 293 -5.24 20.67 -17.02
N TRP A 294 -5.29 19.47 -17.61
CA TRP A 294 -5.70 19.23 -18.99
C TRP A 294 -6.95 18.33 -19.06
N ALA A 295 -7.49 18.09 -20.26
CA ALA A 295 -8.83 17.49 -20.43
C ALA A 295 -9.01 16.11 -19.76
N SER A 296 -8.03 15.21 -19.86
CA SER A 296 -8.08 13.88 -19.22
C SER A 296 -7.82 13.91 -17.71
N ARG A 297 -7.19 14.98 -17.20
CA ARG A 297 -6.87 15.18 -15.79
C ARG A 297 -7.07 16.64 -15.39
N PRO A 298 -8.33 17.14 -15.33
CA PRO A 298 -8.62 18.56 -15.14
C PRO A 298 -8.22 19.07 -13.75
N THR A 299 -8.25 18.18 -12.77
CA THR A 299 -7.86 18.39 -11.37
C THR A 299 -6.90 17.28 -10.92
N MET A 300 -6.20 17.48 -9.80
CA MET A 300 -5.27 16.47 -9.27
C MET A 300 -5.98 15.16 -8.88
N GLY A 301 -6.94 15.23 -7.96
CA GLY A 301 -7.90 14.16 -7.68
C GLY A 301 -9.33 14.58 -7.99
N PHE A 302 -10.29 13.76 -7.58
CA PHE A 302 -11.69 13.98 -7.90
C PHE A 302 -12.18 15.33 -7.35
N MET A 303 -12.68 16.19 -8.25
CA MET A 303 -13.10 17.57 -7.95
C MET A 303 -12.05 18.44 -7.26
N GLY A 304 -10.76 18.11 -7.36
CA GLY A 304 -9.67 18.89 -6.76
C GLY A 304 -9.13 18.36 -5.43
N ARG A 305 -9.63 17.23 -4.93
CA ARG A 305 -9.08 16.59 -3.73
C ARG A 305 -7.65 16.09 -3.96
N ALA A 306 -6.86 15.97 -2.89
CA ALA A 306 -5.49 15.48 -2.96
C ALA A 306 -5.37 14.12 -3.62
N ASN A 307 -4.32 13.96 -4.42
CA ASN A 307 -3.97 12.76 -5.13
C ASN A 307 -2.52 12.85 -5.62
N GLY A 308 -1.95 11.73 -6.04
CA GLY A 308 -0.68 11.66 -6.76
C GLY A 308 -0.83 11.54 -8.28
N PRO A 309 0.19 11.92 -9.07
CA PRO A 309 0.18 11.73 -10.52
C PRO A 309 -0.11 10.30 -10.98
N ALA A 310 0.39 9.28 -10.25
CA ALA A 310 0.17 7.87 -10.56
C ALA A 310 -1.26 7.40 -10.23
N ASP A 311 -1.94 8.13 -9.35
CA ASP A 311 -3.16 7.68 -8.69
C ASP A 311 -4.38 7.89 -9.59
N ASN A 312 -5.44 7.14 -9.29
CA ASN A 312 -6.68 7.24 -10.04
C ASN A 312 -7.39 8.58 -9.77
N VAL A 313 -7.52 9.42 -10.80
CA VAL A 313 -8.16 10.74 -10.73
C VAL A 313 -9.62 10.70 -10.22
N ARG A 314 -10.27 9.54 -10.25
CA ARG A 314 -11.63 9.34 -9.71
C ARG A 314 -11.66 9.27 -8.19
N SER A 315 -10.50 9.23 -7.53
CA SER A 315 -10.37 9.12 -6.08
C SER A 315 -9.64 10.33 -5.49
N SER A 316 -9.37 10.21 -4.20
CA SER A 316 -8.33 10.91 -3.45
C SER A 316 -7.53 9.86 -2.67
N CYS A 317 -6.34 10.23 -2.18
CA CYS A 317 -5.55 9.31 -1.34
C CYS A 317 -6.38 8.79 -0.17
N LEU A 318 -7.07 9.70 0.56
CA LEU A 318 -7.83 9.34 1.75
C LEU A 318 -9.08 8.52 1.41
N SER A 319 -9.86 8.87 0.38
CA SER A 319 -11.04 8.06 -0.03
C SER A 319 -10.65 6.64 -0.48
N CYS A 320 -9.54 6.49 -1.20
CA CYS A 320 -9.05 5.18 -1.64
C CYS A 320 -8.66 4.31 -0.43
N HIS A 321 -7.85 4.87 0.47
CA HIS A 321 -7.35 4.16 1.63
C HIS A 321 -8.43 3.90 2.70
N ALA A 322 -9.47 4.74 2.79
CA ALA A 322 -10.58 4.55 3.73
C ALA A 322 -11.31 3.21 3.52
N ALA A 323 -11.23 2.64 2.32
CA ALA A 323 -11.80 1.34 1.99
C ALA A 323 -11.02 0.15 2.56
N ALA A 324 -9.90 0.37 3.27
CA ALA A 324 -9.05 -0.70 3.81
C ALA A 324 -9.75 -1.55 4.89
N ARG A 325 -10.12 -2.78 4.52
CA ARG A 325 -10.75 -3.80 5.40
C ARG A 325 -10.55 -5.22 4.87
N THR A 326 -10.66 -6.21 5.74
CA THR A 326 -10.69 -7.63 5.35
C THR A 326 -11.96 -8.33 5.85
N PRO A 327 -12.73 -9.02 4.99
CA PRO A 327 -12.64 -8.97 3.54
C PRO A 327 -12.96 -7.56 3.02
N ARG A 328 -12.47 -7.30 1.80
CA ARG A 328 -12.78 -6.09 1.03
C ARG A 328 -14.28 -5.95 0.81
N SER A 329 -14.78 -4.72 0.80
CA SER A 329 -16.19 -4.43 0.50
C SER A 329 -16.60 -4.83 -0.92
N SER A 330 -17.89 -5.03 -1.16
CA SER A 330 -18.44 -5.32 -2.48
C SER A 330 -18.19 -4.19 -3.50
N LEU A 331 -18.04 -2.95 -3.02
CA LEU A 331 -17.70 -1.79 -3.84
C LEU A 331 -16.20 -1.68 -4.17
N GLY A 332 -15.35 -2.50 -3.54
CA GLY A 332 -13.91 -2.42 -3.69
C GLY A 332 -13.31 -1.15 -3.07
N ILE A 333 -12.30 -0.59 -3.74
CA ILE A 333 -11.57 0.62 -3.28
C ILE A 333 -11.92 1.89 -4.09
N LEU A 334 -12.68 1.74 -5.18
CA LEU A 334 -13.07 2.85 -6.07
C LEU A 334 -14.36 2.57 -6.90
N GLY A 335 -15.02 1.43 -6.72
CA GLY A 335 -16.26 1.07 -7.43
C GLY A 335 -16.10 0.83 -8.93
N SER A 336 -17.21 0.53 -9.60
CA SER A 336 -17.30 0.45 -11.07
C SER A 336 -17.26 1.84 -11.71
N GLY A 337 -16.15 2.53 -11.47
CA GLY A 337 -15.59 3.59 -12.29
C GLY A 337 -16.52 4.72 -12.72
N PHE A 338 -16.54 5.79 -11.92
CA PHE A 338 -17.01 7.09 -12.39
C PHE A 338 -16.41 7.44 -13.75
N ASN A 339 -17.23 7.79 -14.74
CA ASN A 339 -16.70 8.25 -16.03
C ASN A 339 -16.28 9.71 -15.90
N MET A 340 -14.98 10.00 -16.03
CA MET A 340 -14.45 11.36 -15.87
C MET A 340 -15.00 12.36 -16.88
N ALA A 341 -15.55 11.91 -18.02
CA ALA A 341 -16.28 12.79 -18.94
C ALA A 341 -17.57 13.37 -18.32
N GLU A 342 -18.05 12.77 -17.23
CA GLU A 342 -19.29 13.11 -16.54
C GLU A 342 -19.05 13.90 -15.24
N ILE A 343 -17.83 14.42 -15.04
CA ILE A 343 -17.45 15.20 -13.85
C ILE A 343 -18.27 16.49 -13.67
N TRP A 344 -19.03 16.90 -14.68
CA TRP A 344 -19.94 18.05 -14.63
C TRP A 344 -21.41 17.65 -14.45
N ASP A 345 -21.74 16.36 -14.45
CA ASP A 345 -23.07 15.87 -14.11
C ASP A 345 -23.25 15.86 -12.58
N SER A 346 -23.97 16.87 -12.08
CA SER A 346 -24.20 17.05 -10.64
C SER A 346 -24.80 15.82 -9.95
N THR A 347 -25.64 15.03 -10.63
CA THR A 347 -26.28 13.85 -10.03
C THR A 347 -25.25 12.74 -9.86
N LYS A 348 -24.44 12.49 -10.89
CA LYS A 348 -23.40 11.47 -10.85
C LYS A 348 -22.30 11.84 -9.88
N VAL A 349 -21.87 13.10 -9.87
CA VAL A 349 -20.89 13.62 -8.91
C VAL A 349 -21.40 13.44 -7.49
N LYS A 350 -22.66 13.79 -7.22
CA LYS A 350 -23.27 13.61 -5.90
C LYS A 350 -23.22 12.16 -5.44
N ILE A 351 -23.64 11.22 -6.29
CA ILE A 351 -23.60 9.78 -5.96
C ILE A 351 -22.17 9.32 -5.65
N HIS A 352 -21.20 9.76 -6.45
CA HIS A 352 -19.80 9.38 -6.26
C HIS A 352 -19.21 9.97 -4.97
N VAL A 353 -19.47 11.25 -4.70
CA VAL A 353 -19.07 11.94 -3.46
C VAL A 353 -19.68 11.27 -2.23
N ASP A 354 -21.00 11.07 -2.24
CA ASP A 354 -21.70 10.47 -1.10
C ASP A 354 -21.24 9.03 -0.83
N THR A 355 -20.77 8.31 -1.85
CA THR A 355 -20.27 6.95 -1.68
C THR A 355 -18.85 6.93 -1.13
N TRP A 356 -17.92 7.65 -1.74
CA TRP A 356 -16.47 7.44 -1.53
C TRP A 356 -15.82 8.49 -0.64
N PHE A 357 -16.37 9.69 -0.57
CA PHE A 357 -15.72 10.85 0.05
C PHE A 357 -16.34 11.14 1.41
N GLN A 358 -16.25 10.15 2.28
CA GLN A 358 -16.69 10.21 3.68
C GLN A 358 -15.48 10.36 4.61
N ASN A 359 -15.64 11.11 5.69
CA ASN A 359 -14.66 11.14 6.78
C ASN A 359 -14.85 9.91 7.67
N ILE A 360 -14.13 8.84 7.34
CA ILE A 360 -14.16 7.59 8.10
C ILE A 360 -13.07 7.63 9.15
N LYS A 361 -13.44 7.53 10.43
CA LYS A 361 -12.45 7.52 11.50
C LYS A 361 -11.59 6.25 11.44
N GLY A 362 -10.31 6.38 11.77
CA GLY A 362 -9.42 5.23 11.90
C GLY A 362 -9.98 4.09 12.77
N GLY A 363 -9.95 2.87 12.24
CA GLY A 363 -10.54 1.67 12.83
C GLY A 363 -12.06 1.51 12.59
N HIS A 364 -12.70 2.40 11.84
CA HIS A 364 -14.09 2.23 11.39
C HIS A 364 -14.14 1.65 9.98
N LEU A 365 -15.24 0.96 9.65
CA LEU A 365 -15.44 0.31 8.36
C LEU A 365 -16.00 1.28 7.31
N PHE A 366 -15.39 1.28 6.13
CA PHE A 366 -16.09 1.63 4.90
C PHE A 366 -17.13 0.56 4.59
N GLN A 367 -18.35 0.97 4.22
CA GLN A 367 -19.52 0.09 4.07
C GLN A 367 -19.79 -0.75 5.34
N PRO A 368 -20.14 -0.11 6.48
CA PRO A 368 -20.32 -0.81 7.76
C PRO A 368 -21.49 -1.80 7.77
N ALA A 369 -22.39 -1.73 6.78
CA ALA A 369 -23.48 -2.70 6.61
C ALA A 369 -22.99 -4.08 6.11
N GLU A 370 -21.78 -4.15 5.53
CA GLU A 370 -21.19 -5.41 5.08
C GLU A 370 -20.32 -6.03 6.18
N PRO A 371 -20.32 -7.37 6.36
CA PRO A 371 -19.51 -8.04 7.37
C PRO A 371 -18.00 -7.91 7.08
N ALA A 372 -17.21 -7.57 8.10
CA ALA A 372 -15.76 -7.53 8.04
C ALA A 372 -15.15 -8.31 9.21
N ALA A 373 -14.04 -9.00 8.97
CA ALA A 373 -13.19 -9.53 10.03
C ALA A 373 -12.37 -8.41 10.69
N SER A 374 -11.92 -7.41 9.92
CA SER A 374 -11.17 -6.27 10.45
C SER A 374 -11.28 -5.01 9.59
N ALA A 375 -11.43 -3.84 10.24
CA ALA A 375 -11.08 -2.54 9.66
C ALA A 375 -9.58 -2.32 9.80
N LEU A 376 -8.89 -1.91 8.73
CA LEU A 376 -7.43 -1.93 8.65
C LEU A 376 -6.77 -0.55 8.79
N ASP A 377 -7.50 0.40 9.35
CA ASP A 377 -7.03 1.76 9.66
C ASP A 377 -6.23 2.39 8.50
N TYR A 378 -6.87 2.43 7.33
CA TYR A 378 -6.30 2.97 6.10
C TYR A 378 -5.15 2.16 5.46
N SER A 379 -4.74 1.01 6.02
CA SER A 379 -3.64 0.21 5.47
C SER A 379 -4.10 -0.74 4.35
N LEU A 380 -4.04 -0.26 3.11
CA LEU A 380 -4.22 -1.12 1.92
C LEU A 380 -3.07 -2.13 1.73
N GLN A 381 -1.89 -1.90 2.34
CA GLN A 381 -0.83 -2.91 2.38
C GLN A 381 -1.23 -4.14 3.22
N LEU A 382 -1.83 -3.93 4.40
CA LEU A 382 -2.34 -5.03 5.21
C LEU A 382 -3.51 -5.74 4.52
N GLU A 383 -4.39 -5.01 3.84
CA GLU A 383 -5.47 -5.61 3.05
C GLU A 383 -4.91 -6.52 1.95
N ALA A 384 -3.92 -6.03 1.19
CA ALA A 384 -3.24 -6.80 0.16
C ALA A 384 -2.50 -8.02 0.73
N ALA A 385 -1.83 -7.88 1.87
CA ALA A 385 -1.15 -8.97 2.57
C ALA A 385 -2.14 -10.09 2.95
N MET A 386 -3.27 -9.74 3.58
CA MET A 386 -4.29 -10.73 3.96
C MET A 386 -4.89 -11.41 2.74
N PHE A 387 -5.22 -10.63 1.70
CA PHE A 387 -5.73 -11.19 0.44
C PHE A 387 -4.75 -12.20 -0.16
N ARG A 388 -3.48 -11.82 -0.30
CA ARG A 388 -2.43 -12.65 -0.90
C ARG A 388 -2.18 -13.93 -0.12
N MET A 389 -2.11 -13.85 1.21
CA MET A 389 -1.95 -15.03 2.06
C MET A 389 -3.13 -16.01 1.91
N CYS A 390 -4.37 -15.50 1.87
CA CYS A 390 -5.53 -16.36 1.69
C CYS A 390 -5.57 -16.99 0.30
N ARG A 391 -5.11 -16.28 -0.74
CA ARG A 391 -4.93 -16.85 -2.08
C ARG A 391 -3.84 -17.92 -2.12
N ALA A 392 -2.71 -17.70 -1.46
CA ALA A 392 -1.65 -18.71 -1.36
C ALA A 392 -2.13 -19.98 -0.66
N CYS A 393 -2.95 -19.84 0.38
CA CYS A 393 -3.58 -20.97 1.06
C CYS A 393 -4.59 -21.71 0.18
N GLU A 394 -5.40 -20.98 -0.59
CA GLU A 394 -6.38 -21.53 -1.51
C GLU A 394 -5.73 -22.23 -2.72
N ALA A 395 -4.61 -21.70 -3.23
CA ALA A 395 -3.85 -22.29 -4.32
C ALA A 395 -2.98 -23.50 -3.88
N GLY A 396 -2.77 -23.67 -2.57
CA GLY A 396 -1.93 -24.72 -1.99
C GLY A 396 -0.43 -24.42 -1.99
N ASP A 397 -0.04 -23.15 -2.21
CA ASP A 397 1.35 -22.69 -2.12
C ASP A 397 1.77 -22.37 -0.67
N LEU A 398 0.79 -22.02 0.17
CA LEU A 398 0.94 -22.03 1.62
C LEU A 398 0.40 -23.37 2.15
N SER A 399 1.23 -24.11 2.87
CA SER A 399 0.88 -25.41 3.43
C SER A 399 0.56 -25.33 4.93
N GLY A 400 -0.26 -26.29 5.40
CA GLY A 400 -0.62 -26.43 6.81
C GLY A 400 -2.04 -25.93 7.15
N PRO A 401 -2.30 -25.65 8.44
CA PRO A 401 -3.57 -25.11 8.88
C PRO A 401 -3.90 -23.78 8.18
N THR A 402 -5.17 -23.61 7.80
CA THR A 402 -5.62 -22.36 7.21
C THR A 402 -5.46 -21.21 8.20
N PRO A 403 -4.86 -20.07 7.80
CA PRO A 403 -4.74 -18.89 8.65
C PRO A 403 -6.11 -18.44 9.17
N THR A 404 -6.15 -18.04 10.43
CA THR A 404 -7.41 -17.69 11.11
C THR A 404 -8.12 -16.53 10.42
N VAL A 405 -7.36 -15.54 9.95
CA VAL A 405 -7.90 -14.42 9.16
C VAL A 405 -8.65 -14.91 7.92
N CYS A 406 -8.15 -15.92 7.20
CA CYS A 406 -8.80 -16.42 5.99
C CYS A 406 -10.14 -17.12 6.25
N ARG A 407 -10.26 -17.79 7.40
CA ARG A 407 -11.52 -18.38 7.84
C ARG A 407 -12.51 -17.31 8.31
N SER A 408 -12.05 -16.38 9.16
CA SER A 408 -12.88 -15.31 9.73
C SER A 408 -13.36 -14.31 8.69
N SER A 409 -12.55 -14.04 7.66
CA SER A 409 -12.92 -13.18 6.53
C SER A 409 -13.88 -13.87 5.55
N GLY A 410 -14.08 -15.18 5.69
CA GLY A 410 -14.82 -15.99 4.74
C GLY A 410 -14.10 -16.23 3.41
N SER A 411 -12.84 -15.75 3.26
CA SER A 411 -12.05 -15.91 2.03
C SER A 411 -11.76 -17.38 1.72
N TYR A 412 -11.49 -18.20 2.75
CA TYR A 412 -11.28 -19.63 2.60
C TYR A 412 -11.60 -20.36 3.91
N LYS A 413 -12.64 -21.22 3.89
CA LYS A 413 -13.27 -21.76 5.11
C LYS A 413 -12.79 -23.15 5.52
N ARG A 414 -11.98 -23.83 4.70
CA ARG A 414 -11.49 -25.18 5.04
C ARG A 414 -10.51 -25.10 6.23
N PRO A 415 -10.37 -26.16 7.03
CA PRO A 415 -9.45 -26.15 8.17
C PRO A 415 -7.97 -26.16 7.76
N MET A 416 -7.67 -26.70 6.58
CA MET A 416 -6.34 -26.83 6.00
C MET A 416 -6.29 -26.11 4.66
N CYS A 417 -5.16 -25.47 4.36
CA CYS A 417 -4.86 -25.01 3.01
C CYS A 417 -4.91 -26.19 2.03
N HIS A 418 -5.19 -25.91 0.76
CA HIS A 418 -5.28 -26.98 -0.23
C HIS A 418 -3.96 -27.74 -0.34
N ALA A 419 -4.03 -29.04 -0.62
CA ALA A 419 -2.89 -29.72 -1.22
C ALA A 419 -2.55 -28.99 -2.54
N PRO A 420 -1.28 -28.93 -2.95
CA PRO A 420 -0.88 -28.27 -4.19
C PRO A 420 -1.84 -28.65 -5.32
N MET A 421 -2.53 -27.66 -5.89
CA MET A 421 -3.56 -27.93 -6.89
C MET A 421 -2.92 -28.65 -8.09
N SER A 422 -3.45 -29.83 -8.43
CA SER A 422 -3.02 -30.58 -9.63
C SER A 422 -3.61 -30.02 -10.92
N ASP A 423 -4.70 -29.24 -10.81
CA ASP A 423 -5.29 -28.51 -11.94
C ASP A 423 -4.57 -27.17 -12.12
N SER A 424 -3.80 -27.07 -13.20
CA SER A 424 -3.02 -25.87 -13.52
C SER A 424 -3.91 -24.66 -13.82
N ALA A 425 -5.11 -24.84 -14.37
CA ALA A 425 -5.97 -23.74 -14.79
C ALA A 425 -6.59 -23.01 -13.59
N GLY A 426 -7.13 -23.75 -12.61
CA GLY A 426 -7.66 -23.16 -11.39
C GLY A 426 -6.59 -22.43 -10.56
N LYS A 427 -5.37 -22.98 -10.51
CA LYS A 427 -4.23 -22.34 -9.85
C LYS A 427 -3.82 -21.04 -10.54
N GLU A 428 -3.70 -21.07 -11.87
CA GLU A 428 -3.31 -19.90 -12.66
C GLU A 428 -4.31 -18.73 -12.49
N ILE A 429 -5.62 -19.02 -12.42
CA ILE A 429 -6.66 -17.99 -12.17
C ILE A 429 -6.45 -17.31 -10.80
N LEU A 430 -6.14 -18.08 -9.76
CA LEU A 430 -5.91 -17.54 -8.42
C LEU A 430 -4.65 -16.68 -8.36
N GLU A 431 -3.56 -17.12 -8.99
CA GLU A 431 -2.29 -16.38 -9.05
C GLU A 431 -2.36 -15.12 -9.93
N LEU A 432 -3.17 -15.17 -10.99
CA LEU A 432 -3.45 -14.05 -11.90
C LEU A 432 -4.45 -13.04 -11.35
N SER A 433 -5.08 -13.30 -10.21
CA SER A 433 -6.02 -12.37 -9.57
C SER A 433 -5.26 -11.41 -8.65
N PRO A 434 -4.82 -10.21 -9.10
CA PRO A 434 -4.19 -9.26 -8.20
C PRO A 434 -5.22 -8.75 -7.17
N PRO A 435 -4.81 -8.34 -5.97
CA PRO A 435 -5.63 -7.44 -5.19
C PRO A 435 -5.88 -6.18 -6.04
N PRO A 436 -7.10 -5.59 -6.03
CA PRO A 436 -7.31 -4.23 -6.50
C PRO A 436 -6.24 -3.26 -6.00
N ARG A 437 -5.79 -2.39 -6.90
CA ARG A 437 -4.68 -1.44 -6.77
C ARG A 437 -5.19 -0.01 -6.97
N GLN A 438 -4.55 0.93 -6.28
CA GLN A 438 -4.94 2.34 -6.18
C GLN A 438 -4.79 3.07 -7.51
#